data_AF-A0A8C8MDH7-F1
#
_entry.id   AF-A0A8C8MDH7-F1
#
_cell.length_a   1.000
_cell.length_b   1.000
_cell.length_c   1.000
_cell.angle_alpha   90.00
_cell.angle_beta   90.00
_cell.angle_gamma   90.00
#
_symmetry.space_group_name_H-M   'P 1'
#
loop_
_entity.id
_entity.type
_entity.pdbx_description
1 polymer ?
#
loop_
_entity_poly.entity_id
_entity_poly.type
_entity_poly.pdbx_seq_one_letter_code
_entity_poly.pdbx_strand_id
1 'polypeptide(L)'
;MAQQGVLLDQDQLCCSVCLDLLKEPVTIPCGHSYCRSCIEGCWDQDVLKGVYSCPQCRHTFTIRPNLRKNNMLAELVEKLRKTGLQAAPPPALCYAGPGDVACDFCTGTRKQKALMSCLVCLASYCETHLQPHYEYPAFKKHKLVKATAQLQEKICSHHDKLLEVYCRTDQKCICLICTMDEHKGHDTVSAAAERTGKQRQLGMSQQKVQQRFQEREKRLKELQQAVESFKRSAQSAVEDSDQIFTELIRSIEKRRSEVKELIRAQEKAQVSQAEGLLEQLKQEIAELRKRSTELEQLSHTEDHIHFLQVHRGLLPPAGDWSTLQSLSVPFRSIGFYSLPMLSYGMNYTFYGEF
;
A
#
# COMPACT_ATOMS: atom_id res chain seq x y z
N MET A 1 -6.19 66.57 14.52
CA MET A 1 -6.46 67.18 13.20
C MET A 1 -6.84 66.06 12.24
N ALA A 2 -8.12 65.98 11.86
CA ALA A 2 -8.61 64.96 10.94
C ALA A 2 -8.22 65.38 9.51
N GLN A 3 -7.41 64.58 8.83
CA GLN A 3 -7.19 64.75 7.39
C GLN A 3 -8.40 64.16 6.66
N GLN A 4 -9.19 65.07 6.10
CA GLN A 4 -10.33 64.80 5.24
C GLN A 4 -9.79 64.23 3.92
N GLY A 5 -9.70 62.90 3.82
CA GLY A 5 -9.39 62.22 2.57
C GLY A 5 -10.55 62.40 1.61
N VAL A 6 -10.38 63.27 0.62
CA VAL A 6 -11.29 63.36 -0.53
C VAL A 6 -11.25 61.98 -1.21
N LEU A 7 -12.37 61.25 -1.17
CA LEU A 7 -12.59 60.06 -2.01
C LEU A 7 -12.54 60.54 -3.46
N LEU A 8 -11.38 60.40 -4.10
CA LEU A 8 -11.25 60.60 -5.53
C LEU A 8 -12.02 59.48 -6.22
N ASP A 9 -13.05 59.85 -6.98
CA ASP A 9 -13.87 58.96 -7.77
C ASP A 9 -12.99 58.17 -8.75
N GLN A 10 -12.94 56.84 -8.58
CA GLN A 10 -12.02 55.94 -9.29
C GLN A 10 -12.26 55.96 -10.81
N ASP A 11 -13.47 56.31 -11.23
CA ASP A 11 -13.88 56.40 -12.62
C ASP A 11 -13.21 57.57 -13.37
N GLN A 12 -12.75 58.60 -12.67
CA GLN A 12 -12.08 59.77 -13.28
C GLN A 12 -10.63 59.50 -13.70
N LEU A 13 -10.04 58.38 -13.28
CA LEU A 13 -8.66 57.98 -13.57
C LEU A 13 -8.55 56.77 -14.51
N CYS A 14 -9.66 56.36 -15.11
CA CYS A 14 -9.74 55.28 -16.07
C CYS A 14 -9.61 55.80 -17.51
N CYS A 15 -8.93 55.03 -18.36
CA CYS A 15 -8.85 55.31 -19.78
C CYS A 15 -10.16 54.91 -20.46
N SER A 16 -10.81 55.81 -21.17
CA SER A 16 -12.06 55.55 -21.89
C SER A 16 -11.93 54.60 -23.10
N VAL A 17 -10.71 54.24 -23.51
CA VAL A 17 -10.44 53.31 -24.62
C VAL A 17 -10.29 51.88 -24.11
N CYS A 18 -9.40 51.62 -23.15
CA CYS A 18 -9.20 50.27 -22.61
C CYS A 18 -10.02 49.98 -21.34
N LEU A 19 -10.70 51.00 -20.79
CA LEU A 19 -11.51 50.95 -19.57
C LEU A 19 -10.73 50.55 -18.29
N ASP A 20 -9.40 50.58 -18.35
CA ASP A 20 -8.49 50.33 -17.22
C ASP A 20 -7.92 51.65 -16.66
N LEU A 21 -7.38 51.60 -15.44
CA LEU A 21 -6.56 52.69 -14.87
C LEU A 21 -5.45 53.12 -15.83
N LEU A 22 -5.28 54.43 -16.01
CA LEU A 22 -4.34 55.00 -16.97
C LEU A 22 -2.92 54.45 -16.81
N LYS A 23 -2.36 53.90 -17.87
CA LYS A 23 -0.95 53.46 -17.98
C LYS A 23 -0.21 54.48 -18.82
N GLU A 24 0.78 55.13 -18.22
CA GLU A 24 1.46 56.30 -18.80
C GLU A 24 0.44 57.33 -19.32
N PRO A 25 -0.36 57.95 -18.41
CA PRO A 25 -1.41 58.88 -18.80
C PRO A 25 -0.85 60.01 -19.65
N VAL A 26 -1.49 60.27 -20.78
CA VAL A 26 -1.23 61.43 -21.64
C VAL A 26 -2.51 62.22 -21.76
N THR A 27 -2.41 63.54 -21.67
CA THR A 27 -3.55 64.46 -21.84
C THR A 27 -3.41 65.14 -23.18
N ILE A 28 -4.40 64.97 -24.05
CA ILE A 28 -4.44 65.61 -25.37
C ILE A 28 -5.04 67.02 -25.28
N PRO A 29 -4.86 67.92 -26.27
CA PRO A 29 -5.22 69.34 -26.13
C PRO A 29 -6.68 69.63 -25.80
N CYS A 30 -7.61 68.71 -26.10
CA CYS A 30 -9.02 68.85 -25.70
C CYS A 30 -9.29 68.50 -24.22
N GLY A 31 -8.26 68.22 -23.41
CA GLY A 31 -8.35 67.95 -21.96
C GLY A 31 -8.62 66.50 -21.56
N HIS A 32 -8.96 65.61 -22.51
CA HIS A 32 -9.18 64.19 -22.23
C HIS A 32 -7.84 63.45 -22.06
N SER A 33 -7.84 62.44 -21.20
CA SER A 33 -6.63 61.68 -20.86
C SER A 33 -6.78 60.20 -21.16
N TYR A 34 -5.72 59.60 -21.70
CA TYR A 34 -5.70 58.21 -22.17
C TYR A 34 -4.39 57.53 -21.78
N CYS A 35 -4.35 56.19 -21.83
CA CYS A 35 -3.08 55.48 -21.87
C CYS A 35 -2.34 55.86 -23.15
N ARG A 36 -1.03 56.10 -23.07
CA ARG A 36 -0.22 56.48 -24.23
C ARG A 36 -0.43 55.55 -25.43
N SER A 37 -0.33 54.24 -25.21
CA SER A 37 -0.50 53.22 -26.25
C SER A 37 -1.91 53.16 -26.82
N CYS A 38 -2.94 53.48 -26.02
CA CYS A 38 -4.33 53.43 -26.47
C CYS A 38 -4.63 54.57 -27.45
N ILE A 39 -4.18 55.80 -27.14
CA ILE A 39 -4.41 56.93 -28.05
C ILE A 39 -3.49 56.88 -29.28
N GLU A 40 -2.26 56.37 -29.13
CA GLU A 40 -1.39 56.07 -30.28
C GLU A 40 -2.06 55.04 -31.19
N GLY A 41 -2.56 53.93 -30.65
CA GLY A 41 -3.29 52.92 -31.41
C GLY A 41 -4.55 53.44 -32.11
N CYS A 42 -5.32 54.33 -31.48
CA CYS A 42 -6.47 54.97 -32.13
C CYS A 42 -6.06 55.83 -33.33
N TRP A 43 -4.92 56.53 -33.25
CA TRP A 43 -4.43 57.38 -34.33
C TRP A 43 -3.68 56.61 -35.41
N ASP A 44 -3.05 55.50 -35.06
CA ASP A 44 -2.30 54.64 -35.99
C ASP A 44 -3.22 53.74 -36.84
N GLN A 45 -4.51 53.61 -36.49
CA GLN A 45 -5.51 52.93 -37.32
C GLN A 45 -6.06 53.81 -38.47
N ASP A 46 -5.93 55.14 -38.38
CA ASP A 46 -6.56 56.11 -39.29
C ASP A 46 -5.53 56.93 -40.13
N VAL A 47 -4.38 56.32 -40.46
CA VAL A 47 -3.25 57.00 -41.15
C VAL A 47 -3.64 57.58 -42.53
N LEU A 48 -4.67 57.06 -43.19
CA LEU A 48 -5.08 57.47 -44.53
C LEU A 48 -5.92 58.77 -44.59
N LYS A 49 -6.41 59.30 -43.46
CA LYS A 49 -7.30 60.47 -43.45
C LYS A 49 -6.62 61.79 -43.04
N GLY A 50 -5.40 61.75 -42.50
CA GLY A 50 -4.67 62.96 -42.07
C GLY A 50 -5.35 63.79 -40.98
N VAL A 51 -6.36 63.23 -40.30
CA VAL A 51 -7.13 63.89 -39.24
C VAL A 51 -7.14 62.97 -38.01
N TYR A 52 -6.68 63.50 -36.88
CA TYR A 52 -6.60 62.77 -35.61
C TYR A 52 -7.76 63.19 -34.72
N SER A 53 -8.63 62.28 -34.28
CA SER A 53 -9.76 62.62 -33.43
C SER A 53 -9.60 62.13 -32.00
N CYS A 54 -10.16 62.89 -31.05
CA CYS A 54 -10.35 62.46 -29.67
C CYS A 54 -11.45 61.38 -29.58
N PRO A 55 -11.19 60.18 -29.00
CA PRO A 55 -12.22 59.14 -28.86
C PRO A 55 -13.46 59.54 -28.06
N GLN A 56 -13.33 60.43 -27.07
CA GLN A 56 -14.43 60.83 -26.18
C GLN A 56 -15.30 61.96 -26.76
N CYS A 57 -14.70 63.08 -27.16
CA CYS A 57 -15.46 64.26 -27.61
C CYS A 57 -15.43 64.47 -29.13
N ARG A 58 -14.74 63.59 -29.87
CA ARG A 58 -14.60 63.65 -31.34
C ARG A 58 -13.97 64.93 -31.90
N HIS A 59 -13.34 65.74 -31.04
CA HIS A 59 -12.58 66.91 -31.48
C HIS A 59 -11.41 66.46 -32.38
N THR A 60 -11.28 67.11 -33.53
CA THR A 60 -10.32 66.75 -34.59
C THR A 60 -9.10 67.66 -34.58
N PHE A 61 -7.92 67.08 -34.81
CA PHE A 61 -6.64 67.75 -34.92
C PHE A 61 -6.06 67.46 -36.33
N THR A 62 -5.61 68.50 -37.03
CA THR A 62 -5.01 68.40 -38.37
C THR A 62 -3.52 68.04 -38.32
N ILE A 63 -2.88 68.21 -37.16
CA ILE A 63 -1.49 67.83 -36.89
C ILE A 63 -1.52 66.86 -35.71
N ARG A 64 -0.74 65.77 -35.78
CA ARG A 64 -0.69 64.77 -34.70
C ARG A 64 -0.22 65.43 -33.41
N PRO A 65 -1.03 65.44 -32.34
CA PRO A 65 -0.61 66.03 -31.08
C PRO A 65 0.60 65.29 -30.49
N ASN A 66 1.57 66.03 -29.96
CA ASN A 66 2.71 65.44 -29.26
C ASN A 66 2.27 64.91 -27.89
N LEU A 67 2.48 63.63 -27.64
CA LEU A 67 2.06 62.97 -26.42
C LEU A 67 3.16 63.02 -25.36
N ARG A 68 2.97 63.87 -24.36
CA ARG A 68 3.81 63.93 -23.15
C ARG A 68 3.05 63.30 -21.97
N LYS A 69 3.79 62.56 -21.15
CA LYS A 69 3.26 61.97 -19.92
C LYS A 69 2.77 63.07 -18.98
N ASN A 70 1.53 62.94 -18.51
CA ASN A 70 0.98 63.76 -17.47
C ASN A 70 1.45 63.22 -16.11
N ASN A 71 2.46 63.86 -15.53
CA ASN A 71 3.07 63.41 -14.27
C ASN A 71 2.11 63.47 -13.08
N MET A 72 1.17 64.42 -13.06
CA MET A 72 0.17 64.52 -11.99
C MET A 72 -0.81 63.34 -12.02
N LEU A 73 -1.37 63.02 -13.19
CA LEU A 73 -2.25 61.86 -13.34
C LEU A 73 -1.49 60.56 -13.06
N ALA A 74 -0.22 60.47 -13.48
CA ALA A 74 0.60 59.31 -13.19
C ALA A 74 0.80 59.14 -11.67
N GLU A 75 1.10 60.23 -10.93
CA GLU A 75 1.26 60.18 -9.48
C GLU A 75 -0.05 59.82 -8.77
N LEU A 76 -1.20 60.35 -9.22
CA LEU A 76 -2.51 60.02 -8.66
C LEU A 76 -2.88 58.55 -8.88
N VAL A 77 -2.64 58.02 -10.08
CA VAL A 77 -2.87 56.59 -10.38
C VAL A 77 -1.93 55.69 -9.56
N GLU A 78 -0.68 56.08 -9.38
CA GLU A 78 0.27 55.33 -8.55
C GLU A 78 -0.10 55.37 -7.06
N LYS A 79 -0.57 56.51 -6.54
CA LYS A 79 -1.11 56.61 -5.18
C LYS A 79 -2.34 55.71 -5.03
N LEU A 80 -3.27 55.74 -5.98
CA LEU A 80 -4.45 54.88 -5.98
C LEU A 80 -4.08 53.38 -6.04
N ARG A 81 -3.09 52.99 -6.85
CA ARG A 81 -2.56 51.61 -6.89
C ARG A 81 -1.98 51.19 -5.54
N LYS A 82 -1.24 52.07 -4.87
CA LYS A 82 -0.64 51.81 -3.54
C LYS A 82 -1.69 51.75 -2.43
N THR A 83 -2.72 52.59 -2.48
CA THR A 83 -3.83 52.57 -1.52
C THR A 83 -4.78 51.38 -1.78
N GLY A 84 -4.92 50.95 -3.03
CA GLY A 84 -5.70 49.77 -3.46
C GLY A 84 -5.02 48.41 -3.23
N LEU A 85 -3.75 48.37 -2.80
CA LEU A 85 -3.07 47.13 -2.38
C LEU A 85 -3.38 46.73 -0.92
N GLN A 86 -4.13 47.55 -0.17
CA GLN A 86 -4.60 47.23 1.20
C GLN A 86 -6.13 47.16 1.34
N ALA A 87 -6.89 47.21 0.25
CA ALA A 87 -8.31 46.93 0.26
C ALA A 87 -8.64 45.97 -0.89
N ALA A 88 -9.43 44.94 -0.60
CA ALA A 88 -9.89 43.96 -1.59
C ALA A 88 -10.43 44.63 -2.86
N PRO A 89 -10.26 44.02 -4.05
CA PRO A 89 -10.65 44.66 -5.30
C PRO A 89 -12.18 44.89 -5.35
N PRO A 90 -12.65 46.03 -5.92
CA PRO A 90 -14.07 46.20 -6.27
C PRO A 90 -14.52 45.10 -7.24
N PRO A 91 -15.80 44.70 -7.22
CA PRO A 91 -16.26 43.54 -7.97
C PRO A 91 -16.10 43.79 -9.47
N ALA A 92 -15.14 43.09 -10.08
CA ALA A 92 -15.18 42.82 -11.51
C ALA A 92 -16.58 42.27 -11.84
N LEU A 93 -17.18 42.70 -12.96
CA LEU A 93 -18.42 42.14 -13.49
C LEU A 93 -18.23 40.62 -13.69
N CYS A 94 -18.62 39.83 -12.69
CA CYS A 94 -18.46 38.39 -12.65
C CYS A 94 -19.43 37.75 -13.64
N TYR A 95 -19.03 37.65 -14.90
CA TYR A 95 -19.74 36.85 -15.90
C TYR A 95 -19.83 35.38 -15.43
N ALA A 96 -20.95 34.73 -15.74
CA ALA A 96 -21.16 33.33 -15.39
C ALA A 96 -20.20 32.45 -16.21
N GLY A 97 -19.33 31.70 -15.53
CA GLY A 97 -18.45 30.70 -16.14
C GLY A 97 -19.07 29.30 -16.19
N PRO A 98 -18.34 28.29 -16.71
CA PRO A 98 -18.79 26.90 -16.68
C PRO A 98 -19.07 26.43 -15.25
N GLY A 99 -20.30 25.97 -14.98
CA GLY A 99 -20.76 25.55 -13.66
C GLY A 99 -21.37 26.65 -12.80
N ASP A 100 -21.30 27.92 -13.22
CA ASP A 100 -22.04 29.01 -12.58
C ASP A 100 -23.49 29.06 -13.04
N VAL A 101 -24.38 29.52 -12.16
CA VAL A 101 -25.77 29.82 -12.50
C VAL A 101 -25.81 31.19 -13.13
N ALA A 102 -26.34 31.31 -14.34
CA ALA A 102 -26.51 32.59 -15.01
C ALA A 102 -27.72 33.36 -14.46
N CYS A 103 -27.65 34.69 -14.48
CA CYS A 103 -28.81 35.52 -14.20
C CYS A 103 -29.84 35.47 -15.35
N ASP A 104 -31.11 35.25 -15.01
CA ASP A 104 -32.19 35.10 -15.99
C ASP A 104 -32.57 36.42 -16.66
N PHE A 105 -32.35 37.55 -15.98
CA PHE A 105 -32.75 38.89 -16.42
C PHE A 105 -31.66 39.66 -17.17
N CYS A 106 -30.42 39.17 -17.16
CA CYS A 106 -29.34 39.76 -17.96
C CYS A 106 -29.66 39.65 -19.46
N THR A 107 -29.72 40.80 -20.12
CA THR A 107 -29.85 40.89 -21.58
C THR A 107 -28.47 40.83 -22.24
N GLY A 108 -28.36 40.12 -23.37
CA GLY A 108 -27.10 39.91 -24.12
C GLY A 108 -26.52 38.48 -24.01
N THR A 109 -25.45 38.21 -24.76
CA THR A 109 -24.83 36.88 -24.87
C THR A 109 -23.97 36.50 -23.65
N ARG A 110 -23.50 37.48 -22.88
CA ARG A 110 -22.70 37.28 -21.67
C ARG A 110 -23.50 37.64 -20.42
N LYS A 111 -24.15 36.64 -19.84
CA LYS A 111 -24.94 36.79 -18.62
C LYS A 111 -24.03 36.87 -17.39
N GLN A 112 -24.42 37.70 -16.42
CA GLN A 112 -23.73 37.77 -15.12
C GLN A 112 -24.02 36.52 -14.29
N LYS A 113 -23.09 36.16 -13.40
CA LYS A 113 -23.30 35.12 -12.39
C LYS A 113 -24.42 35.53 -11.45
N ALA A 114 -25.40 34.64 -11.30
CA ALA A 114 -26.44 34.78 -10.30
C ALA A 114 -25.86 34.54 -8.91
N LEU A 115 -26.22 35.41 -7.97
CA LEU A 115 -25.86 35.28 -6.57
C LEU A 115 -26.96 34.58 -5.79
N MET A 116 -28.21 34.95 -6.08
CA MET A 116 -29.38 34.41 -5.40
C MET A 116 -30.44 33.97 -6.42
N SER A 117 -31.18 32.92 -6.08
CA SER A 117 -32.42 32.55 -6.75
C SER A 117 -33.59 32.92 -5.86
N CYS A 118 -34.65 33.48 -6.46
CA CYS A 118 -35.90 33.75 -5.78
C CYS A 118 -36.83 32.55 -5.92
N LEU A 119 -37.28 32.00 -4.79
CA LEU A 119 -38.21 30.88 -4.77
C LEU A 119 -39.65 31.29 -5.12
N VAL A 120 -39.97 32.59 -5.11
CA VAL A 120 -41.29 33.10 -5.52
C VAL A 120 -41.31 33.43 -7.00
N CYS A 121 -40.29 34.13 -7.51
CA CYS A 121 -40.17 34.46 -8.93
C CYS A 121 -39.69 33.27 -9.78
N LEU A 122 -39.19 32.21 -9.13
CA LEU A 122 -38.64 31.02 -9.79
C LEU A 122 -37.50 31.34 -10.78
N ALA A 123 -36.69 32.34 -10.43
CA ALA A 123 -35.62 32.85 -11.27
C ALA A 123 -34.36 33.21 -10.47
N SER A 124 -33.24 33.31 -11.17
CA SER A 124 -31.89 33.55 -10.66
C SER A 124 -31.40 34.95 -11.03
N TYR A 125 -30.84 35.66 -10.06
CA TYR A 125 -30.52 37.08 -10.14
C TYR A 125 -29.04 37.34 -9.82
N CYS A 126 -28.37 38.12 -10.66
CA CYS A 126 -27.09 38.77 -10.31
C CYS A 126 -27.34 39.96 -9.38
N GLU A 127 -26.29 40.51 -8.78
CA GLU A 127 -26.39 41.60 -7.78
C GLU A 127 -27.32 42.74 -8.23
N THR A 128 -27.13 43.23 -9.46
CA THR A 128 -27.93 44.34 -10.02
C THR A 128 -29.41 44.01 -10.14
N HIS A 129 -29.76 42.81 -10.63
CA HIS A 129 -31.16 42.38 -10.76
C HIS A 129 -31.76 41.89 -9.45
N LEU A 130 -30.92 41.65 -8.43
CA LEU A 130 -31.36 41.27 -7.09
C LEU A 130 -31.75 42.50 -6.26
N GLN A 131 -31.15 43.66 -6.51
CA GLN A 131 -31.39 44.92 -5.79
C GLN A 131 -32.90 45.27 -5.62
N PRO A 132 -33.78 45.10 -6.64
CA PRO A 132 -35.22 45.31 -6.48
C PRO A 132 -35.87 44.47 -5.37
N HIS A 133 -35.36 43.26 -5.08
CA HIS A 133 -35.87 42.43 -4.00
C HIS A 133 -35.62 43.01 -2.61
N TYR A 134 -34.60 43.87 -2.47
CA TYR A 134 -34.27 44.53 -1.21
C TYR A 134 -34.92 45.91 -1.09
N GLU A 135 -35.13 46.61 -2.19
CA GLU A 135 -35.59 48.01 -2.16
C GLU A 135 -37.11 48.11 -2.22
N TYR A 136 -37.77 47.35 -3.09
CA TYR A 136 -39.21 47.46 -3.29
C TYR A 136 -39.99 46.69 -2.22
N PRO A 137 -40.94 47.34 -1.49
CA PRO A 137 -41.72 46.69 -0.45
C PRO A 137 -42.47 45.42 -0.89
N ALA A 138 -42.89 45.36 -2.15
CA ALA A 138 -43.58 44.20 -2.72
C ALA A 138 -42.69 42.94 -2.77
N PHE A 139 -41.39 43.10 -3.02
CA PHE A 139 -40.45 41.99 -3.22
C PHE A 139 -39.64 41.65 -1.98
N LYS A 140 -39.63 42.50 -0.94
CA LYS A 140 -38.95 42.24 0.34
C LYS A 140 -39.37 40.94 1.02
N LYS A 141 -40.59 40.45 0.77
CA LYS A 141 -41.12 39.20 1.34
C LYS A 141 -40.72 37.96 0.54
N HIS A 142 -40.11 38.12 -0.63
CA HIS A 142 -39.71 37.00 -1.46
C HIS A 142 -38.54 36.25 -0.81
N LYS A 143 -38.65 34.93 -0.72
CA LYS A 143 -37.60 34.09 -0.16
C LYS A 143 -36.46 33.91 -1.17
N LEU A 144 -35.30 34.44 -0.84
CA LEU A 144 -34.06 34.30 -1.63
C LEU A 144 -33.19 33.18 -1.05
N VAL A 145 -32.61 32.36 -1.93
CA VAL A 145 -31.63 31.32 -1.58
C VAL A 145 -30.39 31.47 -2.45
N LYS A 146 -29.25 30.92 -2.04
CA LYS A 146 -28.04 30.91 -2.87
C LYS A 146 -28.37 30.33 -4.25
N ALA A 147 -27.88 30.99 -5.30
CA ALA A 147 -28.15 30.58 -6.67
C ALA A 147 -27.83 29.09 -6.88
N THR A 148 -28.74 28.38 -7.54
CA THR A 148 -28.68 26.94 -7.74
C THR A 148 -29.05 26.60 -9.18
N ALA A 149 -28.22 25.79 -9.84
CA ALA A 149 -28.49 25.35 -11.22
C ALA A 149 -29.74 24.46 -11.30
N GLN A 150 -30.06 23.80 -10.19
CA GLN A 150 -31.19 22.87 -10.03
C GLN A 150 -32.47 23.58 -9.57
N LEU A 151 -32.67 24.85 -9.92
CA LEU A 151 -33.89 25.57 -9.53
C LEU A 151 -35.11 24.94 -10.19
N GLN A 152 -35.01 24.57 -11.47
CA GLN A 152 -36.09 23.93 -12.23
C GLN A 152 -36.47 22.56 -11.68
N GLU A 153 -35.51 21.77 -11.17
CA GLU A 153 -35.77 20.48 -10.52
C GLU A 153 -36.59 20.61 -9.21
N LYS A 154 -36.68 21.82 -8.65
CA LYS A 154 -37.45 22.11 -7.42
C LYS A 154 -38.84 22.63 -7.72
N ILE A 155 -39.22 22.71 -9.00
CA ILE A 155 -40.51 23.21 -9.47
C ILE A 155 -41.32 22.02 -9.99
N CYS A 156 -42.59 21.96 -9.61
CA CYS A 156 -43.53 20.98 -10.13
C CYS A 156 -43.79 21.23 -11.61
N SER A 157 -43.50 20.25 -12.46
CA SER A 157 -43.70 20.30 -13.90
C SER A 157 -45.15 20.47 -14.35
N HIS A 158 -46.13 20.19 -13.47
CA HIS A 158 -47.56 20.28 -13.79
C HIS A 158 -48.19 21.59 -13.34
N HIS A 159 -47.65 22.22 -12.30
CA HIS A 159 -48.31 23.32 -11.60
C HIS A 159 -47.47 24.59 -11.48
N ASP A 160 -46.19 24.54 -11.89
CA ASP A 160 -45.23 25.64 -11.77
C ASP A 160 -45.14 26.19 -10.33
N LYS A 161 -45.27 25.29 -9.35
CA LYS A 161 -45.15 25.56 -7.90
C LYS A 161 -43.98 24.80 -7.30
N LEU A 162 -43.39 25.33 -6.24
CA LEU A 162 -42.30 24.67 -5.52
C LEU A 162 -42.72 23.32 -4.95
N LEU A 163 -41.79 22.37 -4.97
CA LEU A 163 -41.93 21.06 -4.38
C LEU A 163 -41.64 21.10 -2.86
N GLU A 164 -42.58 21.64 -2.09
CA GLU A 164 -42.44 21.85 -0.64
C GLU A 164 -43.00 20.71 0.22
N VAL A 165 -43.69 19.75 -0.39
CA VAL A 165 -44.31 18.60 0.27
C VAL A 165 -43.58 17.33 -0.14
N TYR A 166 -43.43 16.38 0.77
CA TYR A 166 -42.94 15.03 0.48
C TYR A 166 -44.06 14.03 0.69
N CYS A 167 -44.38 13.27 -0.36
CA CYS A 167 -45.29 12.14 -0.28
C CYS A 167 -44.50 10.90 0.13
N ARG A 168 -44.81 10.32 1.30
CA ARG A 168 -44.15 9.11 1.82
C ARG A 168 -44.62 7.86 1.10
N THR A 169 -45.87 7.82 0.68
CA THR A 169 -46.44 6.72 -0.10
C THR A 169 -45.67 6.53 -1.41
N ASP A 170 -45.45 7.60 -2.16
CA ASP A 170 -44.78 7.57 -3.47
C ASP A 170 -43.28 7.93 -3.42
N GLN A 171 -42.78 8.28 -2.23
CA GLN A 171 -41.40 8.67 -1.95
C GLN A 171 -40.85 9.82 -2.83
N LYS A 172 -41.69 10.80 -3.15
CA LYS A 172 -41.33 11.92 -4.04
C LYS A 172 -41.70 13.28 -3.45
N CYS A 173 -40.96 14.31 -3.84
CA CYS A 173 -41.31 15.69 -3.55
C CYS A 173 -42.40 16.16 -4.52
N ILE A 174 -43.45 16.80 -4.00
CA ILE A 174 -44.63 17.30 -4.72
C ILE A 174 -44.95 18.73 -4.28
N CYS A 175 -45.75 19.47 -5.05
CA CYS A 175 -46.25 20.79 -4.64
C CYS A 175 -47.59 20.67 -3.88
N LEU A 176 -48.08 21.76 -3.28
CA LEU A 176 -49.35 21.74 -2.53
C LEU A 176 -50.58 21.39 -3.39
N ILE A 177 -50.58 21.75 -4.68
CA ILE A 177 -51.72 21.44 -5.57
C ILE A 177 -51.77 19.93 -5.84
N CYS A 178 -50.63 19.30 -6.11
CA CYS A 178 -50.51 17.85 -6.25
C CYS A 178 -51.08 17.08 -5.05
N THR A 179 -50.93 17.60 -3.82
CA THR A 179 -51.49 17.00 -2.61
C THR A 179 -53.03 16.94 -2.62
N MET A 180 -53.67 17.91 -3.28
CA MET A 180 -55.14 18.00 -3.37
C MET A 180 -55.70 17.21 -4.56
N ASP A 181 -54.89 16.99 -5.59
CA ASP A 181 -55.27 16.29 -6.82
C ASP A 181 -54.75 14.84 -6.84
N GLU A 182 -53.65 14.57 -7.55
CA GLU A 182 -53.11 13.23 -7.78
C GLU A 182 -52.71 12.48 -6.51
N HIS A 183 -52.29 13.19 -5.46
CA HIS A 183 -51.84 12.61 -4.19
C HIS A 183 -52.87 12.71 -3.08
N LYS A 184 -54.14 12.91 -3.43
CA LYS A 184 -55.22 13.02 -2.46
C LYS A 184 -55.35 11.73 -1.65
N GLY A 185 -55.19 11.87 -0.32
CA GLY A 185 -55.28 10.75 0.62
C GLY A 185 -53.96 9.99 0.86
N HIS A 186 -52.85 10.38 0.22
CA HIS A 186 -51.54 9.80 0.51
C HIS A 186 -50.96 10.37 1.82
N ASP A 187 -50.04 9.62 2.45
CA ASP A 187 -49.28 10.13 3.61
C ASP A 187 -48.30 11.20 3.12
N THR A 188 -48.58 12.45 3.47
CA THR A 188 -47.82 13.61 3.03
C THR A 188 -47.38 14.44 4.23
N VAL A 189 -46.15 14.94 4.15
CA VAL A 189 -45.54 15.80 5.16
C VAL A 189 -44.77 16.92 4.47
N SER A 190 -44.41 17.98 5.19
CA SER A 190 -43.52 18.98 4.59
C SER A 190 -42.15 18.37 4.28
N ALA A 191 -41.54 18.77 3.16
CA ALA A 191 -40.21 18.30 2.77
C ALA A 191 -39.16 18.61 3.85
N ALA A 192 -39.31 19.73 4.57
CA ALA A 192 -38.44 20.10 5.68
C ALA A 192 -38.55 19.13 6.88
N ALA A 193 -39.77 18.70 7.23
CA ALA A 193 -39.98 17.75 8.32
C ALA A 193 -39.41 16.38 7.95
N GLU A 194 -39.69 15.88 6.74
CA GLU A 194 -39.16 14.58 6.29
C GLU A 194 -37.63 14.58 6.22
N ARG A 195 -37.04 15.66 5.68
CA ARG A 195 -35.58 15.83 5.65
C ARG A 195 -34.98 15.68 7.03
N THR A 196 -35.60 16.26 8.06
CA THR A 196 -35.09 16.18 9.43
C THR A 196 -35.06 14.73 9.92
N GLY A 197 -36.11 13.94 9.63
CA GLY A 197 -36.14 12.51 9.93
C GLY A 197 -35.06 11.72 9.20
N LYS A 198 -34.99 11.88 7.86
CA LYS A 198 -34.00 11.20 7.01
C LYS A 198 -32.56 11.60 7.35
N GLN A 199 -32.32 12.85 7.72
CA GLN A 199 -30.99 13.33 8.15
C GLN A 199 -30.50 12.63 9.41
N ARG A 200 -31.39 12.40 10.40
CA ARG A 200 -31.04 11.62 11.61
C ARG A 200 -30.74 10.17 11.25
N GLN A 201 -31.58 9.55 10.43
CA GLN A 201 -31.37 8.18 9.96
C GLN A 201 -30.04 8.01 9.23
N LEU A 202 -29.67 8.98 8.39
CA LEU A 202 -28.38 9.00 7.70
C LEU A 202 -27.22 9.09 8.70
N GLY A 203 -27.33 9.96 9.71
CA GLY A 203 -26.32 10.08 10.78
C GLY A 203 -26.10 8.77 11.55
N MET A 204 -27.17 8.08 11.94
CA MET A 204 -27.06 6.77 12.60
C MET A 204 -26.43 5.71 11.69
N SER A 205 -26.81 5.71 10.42
CA SER A 205 -26.26 4.77 9.43
C SER A 205 -24.77 5.01 9.22
N GLN A 206 -24.35 6.28 9.13
CA GLN A 206 -22.95 6.68 9.02
C GLN A 206 -22.13 6.23 10.23
N GLN A 207 -22.65 6.43 11.45
CA GLN A 207 -22.00 5.93 12.67
C GLN A 207 -21.85 4.41 12.67
N LYS A 208 -22.89 3.67 12.25
CA LYS A 208 -22.85 2.20 12.16
C LYS A 208 -21.82 1.70 11.15
N VAL A 209 -21.70 2.36 10.00
CA VAL A 209 -20.66 2.06 9.00
C VAL A 209 -19.27 2.32 9.59
N GLN A 210 -19.07 3.46 10.26
CA GLN A 210 -17.79 3.79 10.87
C GLN A 210 -17.37 2.79 11.96
N GLN A 211 -18.30 2.36 12.82
CA GLN A 211 -18.05 1.33 13.82
C GLN A 211 -17.66 0.00 13.19
N ARG A 212 -18.40 -0.44 12.15
CA ARG A 212 -18.06 -1.67 11.42
C ARG A 212 -16.71 -1.58 10.74
N PHE A 213 -16.35 -0.42 10.19
CA PHE A 213 -15.06 -0.20 9.59
C PHE A 213 -13.93 -0.42 10.61
N GLN A 214 -14.02 0.24 11.77
CA GLN A 214 -13.04 0.10 12.86
C GLN A 214 -12.94 -1.35 13.37
N GLU A 215 -14.07 -2.04 13.53
CA GLU A 215 -14.10 -3.45 13.92
C GLU A 215 -13.37 -4.33 12.91
N ARG A 216 -13.60 -4.09 11.61
CA ARG A 216 -12.97 -4.87 10.53
C ARG A 216 -11.47 -4.59 10.42
N GLU A 217 -11.04 -3.35 10.60
CA GLU A 217 -9.61 -3.01 10.68
C GLU A 217 -8.91 -3.72 11.85
N LYS A 218 -9.57 -3.78 13.02
CA LYS A 218 -9.04 -4.50 14.19
C LYS A 218 -8.91 -6.00 13.89
N ARG A 219 -9.97 -6.63 13.40
CA ARG A 219 -9.96 -8.06 13.03
C ARG A 219 -8.90 -8.39 11.97
N LEU A 220 -8.68 -7.49 11.01
CA LEU A 220 -7.65 -7.67 10.00
C LEU A 220 -6.25 -7.75 10.63
N LYS A 221 -5.93 -6.85 11.56
CA LYS A 221 -4.65 -6.84 12.27
C LYS A 221 -4.46 -8.10 13.12
N GLU A 222 -5.50 -8.52 13.83
CA GLU A 222 -5.49 -9.77 14.63
C GLU A 222 -5.23 -10.99 13.74
N LEU A 223 -5.89 -11.07 12.59
CA LEU A 223 -5.70 -12.18 11.65
C LEU A 223 -4.28 -12.19 11.04
N GLN A 224 -3.73 -11.03 10.70
CA GLN A 224 -2.35 -10.91 10.22
C GLN A 224 -1.35 -11.42 11.26
N GLN A 225 -1.54 -11.06 12.54
CA GLN A 225 -0.70 -11.56 13.64
C GLN A 225 -0.84 -13.06 13.83
N ALA A 226 -2.07 -13.59 13.76
CA ALA A 226 -2.32 -15.03 13.88
C ALA A 226 -1.64 -15.83 12.76
N VAL A 227 -1.72 -15.35 11.52
CA VAL A 227 -1.05 -15.98 10.36
C VAL A 227 0.47 -15.99 10.55
N GLU A 228 1.06 -14.88 11.00
CA GLU A 228 2.51 -14.81 11.22
C GLU A 228 2.96 -15.69 12.39
N SER A 229 2.15 -15.77 13.45
CA SER A 229 2.39 -16.70 14.54
C SER A 229 2.34 -18.16 14.08
N PHE A 230 1.37 -18.50 13.23
CA PHE A 230 1.23 -19.86 12.70
C PHE A 230 2.42 -20.23 11.80
N LYS A 231 2.86 -19.31 10.93
CA LYS A 231 4.07 -19.52 10.10
C LYS A 231 5.31 -19.81 10.95
N ARG A 232 5.55 -18.99 11.99
CA ARG A 232 6.68 -19.22 12.91
C ARG A 232 6.57 -20.55 13.64
N SER A 233 5.37 -20.91 14.09
CA SER A 233 5.13 -22.20 14.75
C SER A 233 5.39 -23.39 13.82
N ALA A 234 4.94 -23.29 12.56
CA ALA A 234 5.17 -24.34 11.56
C ALA A 234 6.67 -24.49 11.26
N GLN A 235 7.39 -23.38 11.13
CA GLN A 235 8.84 -23.40 10.92
C GLN A 235 9.58 -24.04 12.11
N SER A 236 9.22 -23.66 13.34
CA SER A 236 9.79 -24.27 14.56
C SER A 236 9.55 -25.78 14.59
N ALA A 237 8.33 -26.23 14.24
CA ALA A 237 8.02 -27.67 14.23
C ALA A 237 8.84 -28.45 13.20
N VAL A 238 9.17 -27.85 12.05
CA VAL A 238 10.08 -28.44 11.05
C VAL A 238 11.50 -28.53 11.62
N GLU A 239 12.01 -27.45 12.21
CA GLU A 239 13.35 -27.40 12.80
C GLU A 239 13.52 -28.42 13.95
N ASP A 240 12.52 -28.49 14.85
CA ASP A 240 12.50 -29.46 15.94
C ASP A 240 12.49 -30.90 15.40
N SER A 241 11.71 -31.17 14.35
CA SER A 241 11.65 -32.50 13.71
C SER A 241 12.99 -32.87 13.08
N ASP A 242 13.60 -31.96 12.32
CA ASP A 242 14.90 -32.17 11.69
C ASP A 242 16.01 -32.41 12.73
N GLN A 243 15.96 -31.70 13.86
CA GLN A 243 16.89 -31.91 14.96
C GLN A 243 16.76 -33.33 15.53
N ILE A 244 15.53 -33.80 15.79
CA ILE A 244 15.26 -35.15 16.31
C ILE A 244 15.78 -36.20 15.32
N PHE A 245 15.47 -36.08 14.03
CA PHE A 245 15.95 -37.03 13.03
C PHE A 245 17.47 -37.02 12.90
N THR A 246 18.10 -35.85 12.97
CA THR A 246 19.56 -35.73 12.95
C THR A 246 20.19 -36.45 14.14
N GLU A 247 19.59 -36.35 15.33
CA GLU A 247 20.08 -37.05 16.53
C GLU A 247 19.89 -38.58 16.43
N LEU A 248 18.75 -39.03 15.92
CA LEU A 248 18.50 -40.45 15.66
C LEU A 248 19.51 -41.04 14.67
N ILE A 249 19.75 -40.36 13.55
CA ILE A 249 20.75 -40.78 12.55
C ILE A 249 22.12 -40.90 13.22
N ARG A 250 22.55 -39.89 13.98
CA ARG A 250 23.83 -39.90 14.69
C ARG A 250 23.95 -41.09 15.65
N SER A 251 22.89 -41.39 16.40
CA SER A 251 22.84 -42.53 17.33
C SER A 251 22.96 -43.88 16.59
N ILE A 252 22.22 -44.04 15.49
CA ILE A 252 22.28 -45.25 14.66
C ILE A 252 23.66 -45.43 14.04
N GLU A 253 24.27 -44.37 13.51
CA GLU A 253 25.61 -44.42 12.93
C GLU A 253 26.69 -44.73 13.95
N LYS A 254 26.57 -44.19 15.17
CA LYS A 254 27.45 -44.54 16.28
C LYS A 254 27.33 -46.02 16.62
N ARG A 255 26.10 -46.53 16.79
CA ARG A 255 25.87 -47.96 17.08
C ARG A 255 26.38 -48.86 15.95
N ARG A 256 26.19 -48.48 14.68
CA ARG A 256 26.74 -49.18 13.52
C ARG A 256 28.26 -49.28 13.59
N SER A 257 28.93 -48.20 13.98
CA SER A 257 30.39 -48.16 14.11
C SER A 257 30.87 -49.05 15.26
N GLU A 258 30.21 -49.00 16.41
CA GLU A 258 30.51 -49.86 17.57
C GLU A 258 30.38 -51.35 17.24
N VAL A 259 29.30 -51.75 16.54
CA VAL A 259 29.09 -53.13 16.10
C VAL A 259 30.19 -53.56 15.12
N LYS A 260 30.59 -52.69 14.19
CA LYS A 260 31.67 -52.96 13.24
C LYS A 260 33.00 -53.18 13.96
N GLU A 261 33.35 -52.32 14.90
CA GLU A 261 34.59 -52.45 15.69
C GLU A 261 34.58 -53.73 16.53
N LEU A 262 33.45 -54.10 17.13
CA LEU A 262 33.32 -55.35 17.89
C LEU A 262 33.55 -56.58 16.99
N ILE A 263 32.99 -56.59 15.79
CA ILE A 263 33.21 -57.67 14.80
C ILE A 263 34.70 -57.74 14.44
N ARG A 264 35.36 -56.61 14.16
CA ARG A 264 36.79 -56.57 13.82
C ARG A 264 37.69 -57.00 14.97
N ALA A 265 37.36 -56.61 16.20
CA ALA A 265 38.09 -57.03 17.39
C ALA A 265 37.97 -58.54 17.61
N GLN A 266 36.77 -59.10 17.45
CA GLN A 266 36.54 -60.54 17.56
C GLN A 266 37.26 -61.32 16.44
N GLU A 267 37.16 -60.85 15.20
CA GLU A 267 37.91 -61.39 14.06
C GLU A 267 39.41 -61.44 14.37
N LYS A 268 40.00 -60.30 14.78
CA LYS A 268 41.42 -60.21 15.12
C LYS A 268 41.81 -61.18 16.24
N ALA A 269 41.03 -61.25 17.33
CA ALA A 269 41.33 -62.13 18.45
C ALA A 269 41.30 -63.62 18.04
N GLN A 270 40.30 -64.03 17.26
CA GLN A 270 40.18 -65.40 16.75
C GLN A 270 41.30 -65.75 15.76
N VAL A 271 41.64 -64.82 14.86
CA VAL A 271 42.76 -64.99 13.92
C VAL A 271 44.09 -65.11 14.66
N SER A 272 44.39 -64.22 15.61
CA SER A 272 45.63 -64.29 16.39
C SER A 272 45.74 -65.57 17.22
N GLN A 273 44.63 -66.07 17.77
CA GLN A 273 44.61 -67.38 18.44
C GLN A 273 44.94 -68.52 17.46
N ALA A 274 44.34 -68.52 16.27
CA ALA A 274 44.59 -69.53 15.26
C ALA A 274 46.04 -69.47 14.71
N GLU A 275 46.59 -68.27 14.51
CA GLU A 275 47.99 -68.08 14.12
C GLU A 275 48.96 -68.63 15.18
N GLY A 276 48.68 -68.41 16.47
CA GLY A 276 49.48 -68.97 17.56
C GLY A 276 49.50 -70.51 17.57
N LEU A 277 48.34 -71.14 17.36
CA LEU A 277 48.24 -72.60 17.23
C LEU A 277 48.98 -73.12 16.00
N LEU A 278 48.90 -72.39 14.88
CA LEU A 278 49.59 -72.73 13.65
C LEU A 278 51.11 -72.68 13.82
N GLU A 279 51.63 -71.70 14.55
CA GLU A 279 53.06 -71.60 14.83
C GLU A 279 53.54 -72.70 15.79
N GLN A 280 52.75 -73.02 16.81
CA GLN A 280 53.03 -74.16 17.69
C GLN A 280 53.12 -75.47 16.90
N LEU A 281 52.16 -75.73 16.01
CA LEU A 281 52.17 -76.90 15.14
C LEU A 281 53.40 -76.96 14.22
N LYS A 282 53.82 -75.82 13.64
CA LYS A 282 55.05 -75.78 12.83
C LYS A 282 56.28 -76.15 13.64
N GLN A 283 56.39 -75.65 14.88
CA GLN A 283 57.50 -75.95 15.76
C GLN A 283 57.52 -77.44 16.14
N GLU A 284 56.38 -78.01 16.51
CA GLU A 284 56.25 -79.45 16.79
C GLU A 284 56.65 -80.30 15.57
N ILE A 285 56.20 -79.94 14.35
CA ILE A 285 56.61 -80.61 13.12
C ILE A 285 58.12 -80.50 12.90
N ALA A 286 58.74 -79.34 13.16
CA ALA A 286 60.18 -79.15 13.00
C ALA A 286 60.98 -80.01 13.99
N GLU A 287 60.55 -80.09 15.25
CA GLU A 287 61.15 -80.95 16.27
C GLU A 287 61.01 -82.43 15.94
N LEU A 288 59.83 -82.86 15.50
CA LEU A 288 59.60 -84.23 15.04
C LEU A 288 60.48 -84.59 13.83
N ARG A 289 60.62 -83.68 12.86
CA ARG A 289 61.56 -83.86 11.73
C ARG A 289 63.00 -84.00 12.19
N LYS A 290 63.45 -83.15 13.13
CA LYS A 290 64.80 -83.23 13.70
C LYS A 290 65.04 -84.57 14.38
N ARG A 291 64.14 -85.01 15.26
CA ARG A 291 64.23 -86.31 15.92
C ARG A 291 64.23 -87.46 14.92
N SER A 292 63.40 -87.38 13.88
CA SER A 292 63.40 -88.37 12.79
C SER A 292 64.77 -88.48 12.12
N THR A 293 65.42 -87.34 11.82
CA THR A 293 66.78 -87.36 11.23
C THR A 293 67.85 -87.89 12.18
N GLU A 294 67.76 -87.57 13.48
CA GLU A 294 68.68 -88.10 14.51
C GLU A 294 68.54 -89.63 14.66
N LEU A 295 67.30 -90.14 14.67
CA LEU A 295 67.02 -91.58 14.69
C LEU A 295 67.52 -92.29 13.43
N GLU A 296 67.31 -91.69 12.26
CA GLU A 296 67.78 -92.25 11.00
C GLU A 296 69.32 -92.30 10.94
N GLN A 297 70.01 -91.23 11.37
CA GLN A 297 71.48 -91.24 11.48
C GLN A 297 71.98 -92.30 12.47
N LEU A 298 71.34 -92.42 13.64
CA LEU A 298 71.71 -93.41 14.63
C LEU A 298 71.53 -94.85 14.10
N SER A 299 70.49 -95.11 13.30
CA SER A 299 70.24 -96.44 12.73
C SER A 299 71.32 -96.92 11.75
N HIS A 300 72.08 -95.99 11.16
CA HIS A 300 73.16 -96.29 10.21
C HIS A 300 74.56 -96.26 10.85
N THR A 301 74.67 -96.09 12.18
CA THR A 301 75.98 -96.09 12.85
C THR A 301 76.54 -97.51 13.04
N GLU A 302 77.83 -97.70 12.75
CA GLU A 302 78.52 -98.98 12.99
C GLU A 302 79.09 -99.09 14.42
N ASP A 303 79.13 -97.98 15.17
CA ASP A 303 79.61 -97.96 16.56
C ASP A 303 78.51 -98.46 17.53
N HIS A 304 78.65 -99.72 17.94
CA HIS A 304 77.72 -100.40 18.84
C HIS A 304 77.59 -99.73 20.22
N ILE A 305 78.65 -99.09 20.73
CA ILE A 305 78.63 -98.43 22.05
C ILE A 305 77.89 -97.10 21.94
N HIS A 306 78.21 -96.29 20.92
CA HIS A 306 77.52 -95.04 20.64
C HIS A 306 76.02 -95.26 20.37
N PHE A 307 75.67 -96.31 19.61
CA PHE A 307 74.27 -96.69 19.38
C PHE A 307 73.53 -96.88 20.69
N LEU A 308 74.04 -97.73 21.59
CA LEU A 308 73.38 -98.07 22.85
C LEU A 308 73.32 -96.88 23.83
N GLN A 309 74.34 -96.02 23.86
CA GLN A 309 74.38 -94.83 24.71
C GLN A 309 73.34 -93.78 24.27
N VAL A 310 73.25 -93.49 22.97
CA VAL A 310 72.35 -92.46 22.42
C VAL A 310 70.91 -92.96 22.30
N HIS A 311 70.71 -94.23 21.92
CA HIS A 311 69.38 -94.86 21.85
C HIS A 311 68.61 -94.74 23.18
N ARG A 312 69.32 -94.87 24.31
CA ARG A 312 68.73 -94.73 25.65
C ARG A 312 68.17 -93.33 25.94
N GLY A 313 68.67 -92.29 25.27
CA GLY A 313 68.24 -90.89 25.47
C GLY A 313 67.24 -90.37 24.44
N LEU A 314 67.17 -90.98 23.25
CA LEU A 314 66.31 -90.50 22.14
C LEU A 314 64.87 -91.04 22.17
N LEU A 315 64.62 -92.14 22.89
CA LEU A 315 63.27 -92.72 23.00
C LEU A 315 62.56 -92.24 24.28
N PRO A 316 61.29 -91.78 24.19
CA PRO A 316 60.47 -91.56 25.36
C PRO A 316 60.23 -92.87 26.13
N PRO A 317 60.04 -92.83 27.46
CA PRO A 317 59.67 -94.03 28.21
C PRO A 317 58.24 -94.45 27.81
N ALA A 318 58.11 -95.66 27.26
CA ALA A 318 56.84 -96.32 26.91
C ALA A 318 55.93 -95.58 25.92
N GLY A 319 56.21 -95.73 24.61
CA GLY A 319 55.20 -95.89 23.54
C GLY A 319 54.12 -94.82 23.31
N ASP A 320 54.07 -93.75 24.08
CA ASP A 320 52.97 -92.80 24.05
C ASP A 320 53.28 -91.64 23.07
N TRP A 321 53.10 -91.93 21.79
CA TRP A 321 53.05 -90.91 20.74
C TRP A 321 51.68 -90.21 20.68
N SER A 322 50.78 -90.53 21.62
CA SER A 322 49.36 -90.15 21.62
C SER A 322 49.10 -88.69 22.05
N THR A 323 50.11 -87.92 22.42
CA THR A 323 49.94 -86.51 22.84
C THR A 323 49.80 -85.54 21.66
N LEU A 324 49.39 -86.01 20.47
CA LEU A 324 48.79 -85.13 19.48
C LEU A 324 47.35 -84.85 19.92
N GLN A 325 47.21 -84.03 20.97
CA GLN A 325 45.93 -83.50 21.39
C GLN A 325 45.30 -82.86 20.15
N SER A 326 44.14 -83.34 19.72
CA SER A 326 43.49 -82.82 18.52
C SER A 326 43.26 -81.32 18.73
N LEU A 327 44.07 -80.48 18.10
CA LEU A 327 43.90 -79.04 18.13
C LEU A 327 42.62 -78.73 17.36
N SER A 328 41.51 -78.64 18.08
CA SER A 328 40.22 -78.29 17.49
C SER A 328 40.31 -76.85 16.99
N VAL A 329 40.07 -76.65 15.70
CA VAL A 329 40.07 -75.32 15.11
C VAL A 329 38.87 -74.54 15.66
N PRO A 330 39.06 -73.39 16.35
CA PRO A 330 37.99 -72.74 17.08
C PRO A 330 37.12 -71.83 16.22
N PHE A 331 37.13 -71.97 14.88
CA PHE A 331 36.36 -71.08 14.01
C PHE A 331 34.87 -71.39 14.10
N ARG A 332 34.17 -70.73 15.02
CA ARG A 332 32.73 -70.50 14.91
C ARG A 332 32.50 -69.36 13.91
N SER A 333 31.55 -69.52 13.00
CA SER A 333 31.18 -68.43 12.07
C SER A 333 30.75 -67.20 12.87
N ILE A 334 31.26 -66.02 12.52
CA ILE A 334 30.77 -64.76 13.08
C ILE A 334 29.39 -64.49 12.47
N GLY A 335 28.35 -65.08 13.07
CA GLY A 335 26.96 -64.87 12.70
C GLY A 335 26.32 -63.77 13.54
N PHE A 336 25.22 -63.19 13.05
CA PHE A 336 24.48 -62.11 13.70
C PHE A 336 24.10 -62.40 15.18
N TYR A 337 23.95 -63.67 15.55
CA TYR A 337 23.57 -64.12 16.90
C TYR A 337 24.75 -64.36 17.85
N SER A 338 25.99 -64.15 17.41
CA SER A 338 27.21 -64.43 18.20
C SER A 338 27.74 -63.20 18.95
N LEU A 339 27.15 -62.03 18.75
CA LEU A 339 27.52 -60.78 19.42
C LEU A 339 26.69 -60.63 20.73
N PRO A 340 27.31 -60.48 21.91
CA PRO A 340 26.59 -60.49 23.21
C PRO A 340 25.60 -59.34 23.48
N MET A 341 25.23 -58.52 22.49
CA MET A 341 24.54 -57.23 22.69
C MET A 341 23.37 -56.98 21.73
N LEU A 342 22.63 -58.03 21.34
CA LEU A 342 21.31 -57.88 20.70
C LEU A 342 20.14 -58.38 21.57
N SER A 343 20.35 -58.64 22.86
CA SER A 343 19.29 -59.05 23.80
C SER A 343 18.60 -57.89 24.53
N TYR A 344 19.04 -56.64 24.34
CA TYR A 344 18.34 -55.49 24.90
C TYR A 344 17.65 -54.66 23.80
N GLY A 345 16.37 -54.98 23.59
CA GLY A 345 15.37 -53.97 23.20
C GLY A 345 15.02 -53.85 21.72
N MET A 346 14.53 -54.91 21.09
CA MET A 346 13.59 -54.77 19.97
C MET A 346 12.38 -55.70 20.15
N ASN A 347 11.51 -55.35 21.10
CA ASN A 347 10.10 -55.72 21.05
C ASN A 347 9.34 -54.60 20.33
N TYR A 348 9.27 -54.66 19.00
CA TYR A 348 8.30 -53.87 18.24
C TYR A 348 7.06 -54.74 18.02
N THR A 349 6.07 -54.61 18.89
CA THR A 349 4.70 -55.05 18.62
C THR A 349 4.05 -54.06 17.67
N PHE A 350 3.94 -54.45 16.40
CA PHE A 350 3.11 -53.78 15.40
C PHE A 350 1.66 -54.19 15.66
N TYR A 351 0.88 -53.35 16.37
CA TYR A 351 -0.58 -53.38 16.28
C TYR A 351 -0.99 -52.19 15.43
N GLY A 352 -1.34 -52.47 14.18
CA GLY A 352 -2.12 -51.56 13.34
C GLY A 352 -3.59 -51.86 13.53
N GLU A 353 -4.37 -50.86 13.91
CA GLU A 353 -5.79 -50.78 13.60
C GLU A 353 -6.08 -49.38 13.03
N PHE A 354 -6.95 -49.38 12.02
CA PHE A 354 -7.42 -48.25 11.22
C PHE A 354 -8.26 -47.24 12.03
#